data_AF-A0A537H7H1-F1
#
_entry.id   AF-A0A537H7H1-F1
#
_cell.length_a   1.000
_cell.length_b   1.000
_cell.length_c   1.000
_cell.angle_alpha   90.00
_cell.angle_beta   90.00
_cell.angle_gamma   90.00
#
_symmetry.space_group_name_H-M   'P 1'
#
loop_
_entity.id
_entity.type
_entity.pdbx_description
1 polymer ?
#
loop_
_entity_poly.entity_id
_entity_poly.type
_entity_poly.pdbx_seq_one_letter_code
_entity_poly.pdbx_strand_id
1 'polypeptide(L)'
;MIVIGGSASTDLAGKVAKQLGQEPGRIEIKRFPDGEKYIRIHEEVKGQDVALIQSLYRTPDEYVFEYLLIADTLRDMGAASITGVTPYLAYARQDSRFYPGEALSSASLAKFFEAAGTTSIITIDCHLHRLGDVSKVFKIPAQNVSAMTLLGRYARENLRPKKPIVVGP
;
A
#
# COMPACT_ATOMS: atom_id res chain seq x y z
N MET A 1 13.98 -10.93 4.88
CA MET A 1 12.79 -10.08 4.62
C MET A 1 11.77 -10.93 3.90
N ILE A 2 10.54 -10.98 4.41
CA ILE A 2 9.43 -11.77 3.84
C ILE A 2 8.53 -10.81 3.06
N VAL A 3 8.13 -11.18 1.85
CA VAL A 3 7.25 -10.37 1.01
C VAL A 3 5.87 -11.03 0.94
N ILE A 4 4.85 -10.41 1.50
CA ILE A 4 3.47 -10.92 1.52
C ILE A 4 2.57 -9.98 0.73
N GLY A 5 1.71 -10.56 -0.12
CA GLY A 5 0.71 -9.82 -0.87
C GLY A 5 -0.69 -10.04 -0.33
N GLY A 6 -1.45 -8.98 -0.10
CA GLY A 6 -2.90 -9.09 0.07
C GLY A 6 -3.60 -9.57 -1.21
N SER A 7 -4.91 -9.80 -1.12
CA SER A 7 -5.71 -10.36 -2.22
C SER A 7 -5.73 -9.48 -3.47
N ALA A 8 -5.54 -8.17 -3.32
CA ALA A 8 -5.44 -7.23 -4.44
C ALA A 8 -4.05 -7.19 -5.09
N SER A 9 -3.07 -7.91 -4.55
CA SER A 9 -1.65 -7.69 -4.86
C SER A 9 -0.79 -8.95 -4.85
N THR A 10 -1.39 -10.14 -4.91
CA THR A 10 -0.66 -11.42 -4.97
C THR A 10 0.36 -11.46 -6.12
N ASP A 11 -0.04 -11.08 -7.34
CA ASP A 11 0.85 -11.06 -8.51
C ASP A 11 1.98 -10.03 -8.36
N LEU A 12 1.66 -8.83 -7.85
CA LEU A 12 2.66 -7.80 -7.61
C LEU A 12 3.66 -8.24 -6.53
N ALA A 13 3.19 -8.87 -5.46
CA ALA A 13 4.04 -9.38 -4.39
C ALA A 13 4.98 -10.48 -4.88
N GLY A 14 4.49 -11.41 -5.71
CA GLY A 14 5.35 -12.40 -6.37
C GLY A 14 6.43 -11.77 -7.24
N LYS A 15 6.08 -10.75 -8.03
CA LYS A 15 7.04 -10.01 -8.86
C LYS A 15 8.09 -9.26 -8.03
N VAL A 16 7.69 -8.61 -6.95
CA VAL A 16 8.60 -7.90 -6.04
C VAL A 16 9.52 -8.88 -5.32
N ALA A 17 8.97 -9.97 -4.77
CA ALA A 17 9.76 -11.03 -4.12
C ALA A 17 10.84 -11.57 -5.06
N LYS A 18 10.47 -11.90 -6.30
CA LYS A 18 11.40 -12.37 -7.32
C LYS A 18 12.51 -11.36 -7.64
N GLN A 19 12.18 -10.07 -7.73
CA GLN A 19 13.19 -9.02 -7.96
C GLN A 19 14.15 -8.87 -6.76
N LEU A 20 13.71 -9.23 -5.56
CA LEU A 20 14.52 -9.26 -4.34
C LEU A 20 15.25 -10.60 -4.13
N GLY A 21 15.13 -11.56 -5.05
CA GLY A 21 15.70 -12.89 -4.92
C GLY A 21 15.09 -13.71 -3.77
N GLN A 22 13.85 -13.42 -3.39
CA GLN A 22 13.09 -14.10 -2.34
C GLN A 22 11.93 -14.90 -2.94
N GLU A 23 11.51 -15.94 -2.24
CA GLU A 23 10.20 -16.56 -2.49
C GLU A 23 9.09 -15.71 -1.85
N PRO A 24 7.92 -15.55 -2.51
CA PRO A 24 6.80 -14.83 -1.92
C PRO A 24 6.25 -15.59 -0.72
N GLY A 25 6.03 -14.88 0.38
CA GLY A 25 5.43 -15.42 1.59
C GLY A 25 3.99 -15.86 1.34
N ARG A 26 3.62 -17.00 1.91
CA ARG A 26 2.31 -17.61 1.72
C ARG A 26 1.30 -17.07 2.74
N ILE A 27 0.20 -16.57 2.20
CA ILE A 27 -0.97 -16.12 2.95
C ILE A 27 -2.24 -16.74 2.35
N GLU A 28 -3.14 -17.18 3.22
CA GLU A 28 -4.47 -17.66 2.87
C GLU A 28 -5.49 -16.58 3.21
N ILE A 29 -6.24 -16.14 2.19
CA ILE A 29 -7.30 -15.15 2.32
C ILE A 29 -8.58 -15.74 1.74
N LYS A 30 -9.64 -15.78 2.54
CA LYS A 30 -10.97 -16.29 2.15
C LYS A 30 -12.04 -15.31 2.57
N ARG A 31 -13.23 -15.45 1.98
CA ARG A 31 -14.43 -14.74 2.42
C ARG A 31 -15.44 -15.70 3.00
N PHE A 32 -16.05 -15.28 4.10
CA PHE A 32 -17.25 -15.90 4.62
C PHE A 32 -18.48 -15.50 3.77
N PRO A 33 -19.60 -16.24 3.87
CA PRO A 33 -20.80 -15.97 3.09
C PRO A 33 -21.42 -14.57 3.29
N ASP A 34 -21.19 -13.95 4.45
CA ASP A 34 -21.64 -12.60 4.80
C ASP A 34 -20.66 -11.49 4.34
N GLY A 35 -19.51 -11.87 3.79
CA GLY A 35 -18.50 -10.94 3.26
C GLY A 35 -17.32 -10.67 4.21
N GLU A 36 -17.33 -11.18 5.44
CA GLU A 36 -16.19 -11.11 6.35
C GLU A 36 -14.96 -11.83 5.77
N LYS A 37 -13.77 -11.42 6.21
CA LYS A 37 -12.49 -11.98 5.72
C LYS A 37 -11.85 -12.91 6.73
N TYR A 38 -11.48 -14.08 6.25
CA TYR A 38 -10.56 -14.98 6.94
C TYR A 38 -9.15 -14.76 6.42
N ILE A 39 -8.19 -14.62 7.33
CA ILE A 39 -6.77 -14.42 7.02
C ILE A 39 -5.93 -15.40 7.83
N ARG A 40 -4.98 -16.06 7.17
CA ARG A 40 -3.97 -16.90 7.82
C ARG A 40 -2.61 -16.75 7.15
N ILE A 41 -1.61 -16.40 7.92
CA ILE A 41 -0.21 -16.30 7.49
C ILE A 41 0.46 -17.64 7.74
N HIS A 42 1.13 -18.21 6.73
CA HIS A 42 1.80 -19.51 6.84
C HIS A 42 3.31 -19.41 7.10
N GLU A 43 3.87 -18.20 6.99
CA GLU A 43 5.29 -17.94 7.19
C GLU A 43 5.64 -17.79 8.67
N GLU A 44 6.86 -18.19 9.04
CA GLU A 44 7.45 -17.85 10.34
C GLU A 44 7.99 -16.41 10.27
N VAL A 45 7.27 -15.47 10.88
CA VAL A 45 7.59 -14.04 10.79
C VAL A 45 8.29 -13.50 12.04
N LYS A 46 8.43 -14.30 13.10
CA LYS A 46 8.99 -13.80 14.36
C LYS A 46 10.42 -13.28 14.18
N GLY A 47 10.63 -12.02 14.54
CA GLY A 47 11.91 -11.33 14.39
C GLY A 47 12.32 -11.03 12.95
N GLN A 48 11.42 -11.20 11.97
CA GLN A 48 11.67 -10.93 10.55
C GLN A 48 11.12 -9.57 10.13
N ASP A 49 11.78 -8.94 9.16
CA ASP A 49 11.24 -7.79 8.44
C ASP A 49 10.25 -8.27 7.37
N VAL A 50 9.06 -7.66 7.33
CA VAL A 50 7.98 -8.04 6.40
C VAL A 50 7.60 -6.86 5.52
N ALA A 51 7.58 -7.08 4.21
CA ALA A 51 6.97 -6.16 3.24
C ALA A 51 5.54 -6.63 2.92
N LEU A 52 4.54 -5.88 3.40
CA LEU A 52 3.12 -6.14 3.14
C LEU A 52 2.67 -5.32 1.93
N ILE A 53 2.50 -5.97 0.78
CA ILE A 53 2.07 -5.34 -0.46
C ILE A 53 0.56 -5.45 -0.59
N GLN A 54 -0.13 -4.31 -0.61
CA GLN A 54 -1.57 -4.24 -0.77
C GLN A 54 -2.00 -2.97 -1.48
N SER A 55 -2.55 -3.10 -2.69
CA SER A 55 -3.23 -1.99 -3.36
C SER A 55 -4.63 -1.80 -2.80
N LEU A 56 -5.05 -0.54 -2.57
CA LEU A 56 -6.41 -0.21 -2.09
C LEU A 56 -7.37 0.16 -3.23
N TYR A 57 -7.04 -0.19 -4.47
CA TYR A 57 -7.79 0.19 -5.66
C TYR A 57 -9.08 -0.64 -5.82
N ARG A 58 -10.09 -0.10 -6.52
CA ARG A 58 -11.45 -0.67 -6.76
C ARG A 58 -12.37 -0.77 -5.55
N THR A 59 -11.94 -1.40 -4.46
CA THR A 59 -12.76 -1.62 -3.26
C THR A 59 -12.00 -1.17 -2.01
N PRO A 60 -11.82 0.16 -1.82
CA PRO A 60 -10.97 0.71 -0.78
C PRO A 60 -11.24 0.15 0.61
N ASP A 61 -12.51 0.10 1.01
CA ASP A 61 -12.90 -0.17 2.39
C ASP A 61 -12.51 -1.58 2.81
N GLU A 62 -12.77 -2.58 1.96
CA GLU A 62 -12.41 -3.95 2.29
C GLU A 62 -10.91 -4.24 2.16
N TYR A 63 -10.18 -3.49 1.32
CA TYR A 63 -8.74 -3.65 1.20
C TYR A 63 -8.00 -2.92 2.31
N VAL A 64 -8.56 -1.82 2.81
CA VAL A 64 -8.14 -1.19 4.07
C VAL A 64 -8.35 -2.19 5.20
N PHE A 65 -9.55 -2.76 5.34
CA PHE A 65 -9.81 -3.70 6.43
C PHE A 65 -8.95 -4.97 6.33
N GLU A 66 -8.75 -5.51 5.12
CA GLU A 66 -7.83 -6.63 4.90
C GLU A 66 -6.38 -6.27 5.26
N TYR A 67 -5.89 -5.10 4.86
CA TYR A 67 -4.56 -4.64 5.24
C TYR A 67 -4.40 -4.60 6.77
N LEU A 68 -5.40 -4.05 7.47
CA LEU A 68 -5.38 -3.94 8.93
C LEU A 68 -5.31 -5.32 9.59
N LEU A 69 -6.14 -6.28 9.15
CA LEU A 69 -6.11 -7.64 9.67
C LEU A 69 -4.77 -8.34 9.42
N ILE A 70 -4.15 -8.16 8.24
CA ILE A 70 -2.84 -8.75 7.95
C ILE A 70 -1.75 -8.11 8.81
N ALA A 71 -1.69 -6.78 8.86
CA ALA A 71 -0.68 -6.06 9.63
C ALA A 71 -0.77 -6.37 11.13
N ASP A 72 -1.98 -6.41 11.68
CA ASP A 72 -2.23 -6.76 13.07
C ASP A 72 -1.77 -8.20 13.38
N THR A 73 -2.13 -9.15 12.51
CA THR A 73 -1.67 -10.55 12.62
C THR A 73 -0.14 -10.67 12.56
N LEU A 74 0.51 -9.96 11.65
CA LEU A 74 1.98 -9.95 11.53
C LEU A 74 2.65 -9.43 12.81
N ARG A 75 2.10 -8.37 13.40
CA ARG A 75 2.58 -7.81 14.67
C ARG A 75 2.43 -8.83 15.79
N ASP A 76 1.26 -9.46 15.91
CA ASP A 76 0.97 -10.45 16.95
C ASP A 76 1.86 -11.70 16.84
N MET A 77 2.19 -12.10 15.61
CA MET A 77 3.17 -13.17 15.34
C MET A 77 4.62 -12.75 15.63
N GLY A 78 4.87 -11.48 15.98
CA GLY A 78 6.18 -10.99 16.41
C GLY A 78 7.10 -10.55 15.28
N ALA A 79 6.57 -10.10 14.14
CA ALA A 79 7.37 -9.46 13.09
C ALA A 79 8.23 -8.32 13.67
N ALA A 80 9.50 -8.24 13.25
CA ALA A 80 10.40 -7.17 13.71
C ALA A 80 10.01 -5.82 13.12
N SER A 81 9.58 -5.82 11.85
CA SER A 81 9.09 -4.63 11.17
C SER A 81 8.06 -4.99 10.10
N ILE A 82 7.15 -4.05 9.82
CA ILE A 82 6.10 -4.19 8.80
C ILE A 82 6.18 -2.96 7.89
N THR A 83 6.79 -3.10 6.73
CA THR A 83 6.76 -2.09 5.66
C THR A 83 5.50 -2.29 4.82
N GLY A 84 4.53 -1.40 4.99
CA GLY A 84 3.34 -1.36 4.15
C GLY A 84 3.64 -0.77 2.79
N VAL A 85 3.59 -1.59 1.75
CA VAL A 85 3.73 -1.15 0.36
C VAL A 85 2.34 -1.05 -0.24
N THR A 86 1.84 0.18 -0.40
CA THR A 86 0.49 0.48 -0.86
C THR A 86 0.55 1.25 -2.19
N PRO A 87 0.66 0.56 -3.35
CA PRO A 87 0.84 1.22 -4.65
C PRO A 87 -0.23 2.25 -4.97
N TYR A 88 -1.47 1.97 -4.59
CA TYR A 88 -2.56 2.92 -4.63
C TYR A 88 -3.07 3.15 -3.20
N LEU A 89 -2.74 4.32 -2.64
CA LEU A 89 -3.23 4.73 -1.32
C LEU A 89 -4.59 5.41 -1.46
N ALA A 90 -5.65 4.66 -1.17
CA ALA A 90 -7.01 5.20 -1.10
C ALA A 90 -7.13 6.26 0.00
N TYR A 91 -8.22 7.04 -0.03
CA TYR A 91 -8.50 8.11 0.92
C TYR A 91 -7.52 9.30 0.93
N ALA A 92 -6.45 9.25 0.14
CA ALA A 92 -5.48 10.33 -0.01
C ALA A 92 -6.07 11.65 -0.58
N ARG A 93 -7.22 11.59 -1.26
CA ARG A 93 -7.88 12.79 -1.83
C ARG A 93 -8.53 13.69 -0.79
N GLN A 94 -8.91 13.14 0.37
CA GLN A 94 -9.52 13.92 1.46
C GLN A 94 -8.45 14.22 2.51
N ASP A 95 -7.51 15.08 2.11
CA ASP A 95 -6.33 15.47 2.87
C ASP A 95 -6.50 16.78 3.66
N SER A 96 -7.70 17.34 3.68
CA SER A 96 -8.08 18.52 4.45
C SER A 96 -9.58 18.51 4.75
N ARG A 97 -10.00 19.31 5.74
CA ARG A 97 -11.40 19.65 5.98
C ARG A 97 -11.66 21.03 5.38
N PHE A 98 -12.55 21.11 4.41
CA PHE A 98 -13.03 22.35 3.80
C PHE A 98 -14.29 22.86 4.50
N TYR A 99 -15.10 21.94 5.01
CA TYR A 99 -16.33 22.26 5.73
C TYR A 99 -16.33 21.69 7.16
N PRO A 100 -17.02 22.35 8.11
CA PRO A 100 -17.24 21.79 9.44
C PRO A 100 -17.89 20.40 9.37
N GLY A 101 -17.41 19.48 10.20
CA GLY A 101 -17.95 18.11 10.29
C GLY A 101 -17.34 17.10 9.30
N GLU A 102 -16.46 17.51 8.39
CA GLU A 102 -15.83 16.56 7.44
C GLU A 102 -14.85 15.60 8.10
N ALA A 103 -14.84 14.37 7.58
CA ALA A 103 -13.78 13.42 7.86
C ALA A 103 -12.44 13.93 7.29
N LEU A 104 -11.36 13.65 8.01
CA LEU A 104 -10.00 13.80 7.47
C LEU A 104 -9.47 12.39 7.16
N SER A 105 -9.98 11.80 6.09
CA SER A 105 -9.89 10.36 5.85
C SER A 105 -8.46 9.89 5.67
N SER A 106 -7.57 10.68 5.05
CA SER A 106 -6.15 10.33 4.94
C SER A 106 -5.46 10.20 6.31
N ALA A 107 -5.76 11.12 7.23
CA ALA A 107 -5.22 11.08 8.60
C ALA A 107 -5.84 9.94 9.43
N SER A 108 -7.12 9.61 9.22
CA SER A 108 -7.73 8.44 9.85
C SER A 108 -7.10 7.14 9.37
N LEU A 109 -6.90 7.00 8.06
CA LEU A 109 -6.25 5.83 7.47
C LEU A 109 -4.84 5.61 8.01
N ALA A 110 -4.04 6.68 8.10
CA ALA A 110 -2.69 6.59 8.67
C ALA A 110 -2.70 6.11 10.12
N LYS A 111 -3.59 6.64 10.96
CA LYS A 111 -3.74 6.18 12.34
C LYS A 111 -4.12 4.71 12.42
N PHE A 112 -4.99 4.21 11.54
CA PHE A 112 -5.36 2.80 11.53
C PHE A 112 -4.18 1.92 11.12
N PHE A 113 -3.43 2.30 10.10
CA PHE A 113 -2.26 1.56 9.62
C PHE A 113 -1.16 1.49 10.69
N GLU A 114 -0.89 2.62 11.35
CA GLU A 114 0.04 2.71 12.49
C GLU A 114 -0.44 1.86 13.67
N ALA A 115 -1.73 1.96 14.02
CA ALA A 115 -2.33 1.21 15.12
C ALA A 115 -2.38 -0.31 14.87
N ALA A 116 -2.40 -0.74 13.62
CA ALA A 116 -2.30 -2.16 13.23
C ALA A 116 -0.84 -2.68 13.25
N GLY A 117 0.16 -1.84 13.54
CA GLY A 117 1.56 -2.26 13.67
C GLY A 117 2.43 -1.97 12.45
N THR A 118 1.95 -1.22 11.46
CA THR A 118 2.80 -0.79 10.35
C THR A 118 3.94 0.09 10.85
N THR A 119 5.18 -0.22 10.47
CA THR A 119 6.38 0.51 10.92
C THR A 119 6.92 1.48 9.88
N SER A 120 6.59 1.29 8.60
CA SER A 120 6.92 2.21 7.51
C SER A 120 5.97 2.05 6.32
N ILE A 121 5.85 3.08 5.47
CA ILE A 121 4.96 3.08 4.29
C ILE A 121 5.72 3.43 3.02
N ILE A 122 5.41 2.72 1.93
CA ILE A 122 5.80 3.09 0.56
C ILE A 122 4.54 3.16 -0.30
N THR A 123 4.34 4.26 -1.01
CA THR A 123 3.23 4.47 -1.96
C THR A 123 3.74 5.04 -3.28
N ILE A 124 2.93 5.01 -4.34
CA ILE A 124 3.31 5.43 -5.70
C ILE A 124 2.40 6.55 -6.18
N ASP A 125 2.99 7.67 -6.59
CA ASP A 125 2.32 8.87 -7.12
C ASP A 125 1.04 9.23 -6.34
N CYS A 126 1.14 9.18 -5.01
CA CYS A 126 0.03 9.44 -4.10
C CYS A 126 -0.52 10.86 -4.29
N HIS A 127 -1.84 11.01 -4.12
CA HIS A 127 -2.46 12.32 -4.10
C HIS A 127 -2.00 13.10 -2.87
N LEU A 128 -1.14 14.10 -3.08
CA LEU A 128 -0.53 14.93 -2.04
C LEU A 128 -0.73 16.42 -2.32
N HIS A 129 -1.84 16.78 -2.95
CA HIS A 129 -2.06 18.13 -3.50
C HIS A 129 -1.90 19.24 -2.45
N ARG A 130 -2.31 19.02 -1.19
CA ARG A 130 -2.22 20.05 -0.13
C ARG A 130 -1.10 19.78 0.86
N LEU A 131 -0.81 18.52 1.12
CA LEU A 131 0.21 18.13 2.08
C LEU A 131 1.63 18.23 1.48
N GLY A 132 1.78 18.06 0.17
CA GLY A 132 3.06 18.12 -0.54
C GLY A 132 3.98 16.92 -0.32
N ASP A 133 3.85 16.22 0.82
CA ASP A 133 4.61 15.01 1.12
C ASP A 133 3.80 14.03 1.99
N VAL A 134 4.01 12.73 1.77
CA VAL A 134 3.30 11.66 2.49
C VAL A 134 3.72 11.56 3.97
N SER A 135 4.92 12.03 4.32
CA SER A 135 5.38 12.14 5.72
C SER A 135 4.56 13.11 6.56
N LYS A 136 3.73 13.97 5.94
CA LYS A 136 2.75 14.79 6.69
C LYS A 136 1.46 14.04 7.00
N VAL A 137 1.25 12.88 6.38
CA VAL A 137 0.08 12.02 6.61
C VAL A 137 0.38 11.00 7.72
N PHE A 138 1.55 10.37 7.67
CA PHE A 138 1.98 9.31 8.59
C PHE A 138 3.00 9.84 9.60
N LYS A 139 2.95 9.32 10.82
CA LYS A 139 3.95 9.55 11.89
C LYS A 139 5.13 8.59 11.80
N ILE A 140 4.94 7.47 11.11
CA ILE A 140 5.98 6.49 10.77
C ILE A 140 6.71 6.91 9.48
N PRO A 141 7.95 6.44 9.24
CA PRO A 141 8.66 6.68 7.99
C PRO A 141 7.78 6.35 6.78
N ALA A 142 7.56 7.33 5.90
CA ALA A 142 6.69 7.19 4.75
C ALA A 142 7.36 7.77 3.50
N GLN A 143 7.28 7.04 2.39
CA GLN A 143 7.86 7.42 1.12
C GLN A 143 6.82 7.36 0.00
N ASN A 144 6.75 8.44 -0.78
CA ASN A 144 6.00 8.48 -2.03
C ASN A 144 7.00 8.42 -3.18
N VAL A 145 7.01 7.32 -3.94
CA VAL A 145 7.85 7.17 -5.14
C VAL A 145 7.06 7.55 -6.39
N SER A 146 7.75 7.91 -7.47
CA SER A 146 7.09 8.30 -8.72
C SER A 146 7.36 7.30 -9.84
N ALA A 147 6.30 6.90 -10.55
CA ALA A 147 6.36 6.12 -11.77
C ALA A 147 6.59 6.98 -13.02
N MET A 148 6.59 8.32 -12.91
CA MET A 148 6.63 9.24 -14.05
C MET A 148 7.82 9.00 -14.98
N THR A 149 9.01 8.74 -14.45
CA THR A 149 10.20 8.44 -15.26
C THR A 149 10.02 7.14 -16.07
N LEU A 150 9.39 6.12 -15.48
CA LEU A 150 9.12 4.85 -16.15
C LEU A 150 8.05 5.00 -17.23
N LEU A 151 6.97 5.74 -16.93
CA LEU A 151 5.92 6.05 -17.90
C LEU A 151 6.45 6.88 -19.07
N GLY A 152 7.30 7.87 -18.80
CA GLY A 152 7.95 8.68 -19.84
C GLY A 152 8.86 7.85 -20.73
N ARG A 153 9.65 6.93 -20.14
CA ARG A 153 10.47 5.98 -20.90
C ARG A 153 9.61 5.08 -21.78
N TYR A 154 8.55 4.51 -21.23
CA TYR A 154 7.60 3.69 -21.97
C TYR A 154 7.00 4.45 -23.15
N ALA A 155 6.54 5.68 -22.93
CA ALA A 155 5.97 6.53 -23.96
C ALA A 155 6.98 6.81 -25.09
N ARG A 156 8.23 7.12 -24.76
CA ARG A 156 9.30 7.33 -25.74
C ARG A 156 9.53 6.11 -26.62
N GLU A 157 9.60 4.93 -26.01
CA GLU A 157 10.00 3.69 -26.69
C GLU A 157 8.86 3.08 -27.51
N ASN A 158 7.63 3.18 -27.02
CA ASN A 158 6.46 2.49 -27.59
C ASN A 158 5.56 3.41 -28.42
N LEU A 159 5.43 4.69 -28.04
CA LEU A 159 4.60 5.65 -28.79
C LEU A 159 5.42 6.44 -29.83
N ARG A 160 6.76 6.51 -29.66
CA ARG A 160 7.72 7.17 -30.56
C ARG A 160 7.27 8.56 -31.05
N PRO A 161 6.88 9.46 -30.14
CA PRO A 161 6.33 10.75 -30.55
C PRO A 161 7.43 11.63 -31.15
N LYS A 162 7.14 12.29 -32.28
CA LYS A 162 8.11 13.20 -32.94
C LYS A 162 8.18 14.57 -32.28
N LYS A 163 7.05 15.08 -31.78
CA LYS A 163 6.90 16.37 -31.08
C LYS A 163 5.73 16.26 -30.08
N PRO A 164 5.89 15.47 -29.00
CA PRO A 164 4.80 15.27 -28.05
C PRO A 164 4.45 16.57 -27.32
N ILE A 165 3.17 16.76 -27.06
CA ILE A 165 2.66 17.72 -26.09
C ILE A 165 2.07 16.90 -24.94
N VAL A 166 2.47 17.22 -23.70
CA VAL A 166 1.88 16.63 -22.50
C VAL A 166 0.78 17.56 -22.01
N VAL A 167 -0.44 17.04 -21.89
CA VAL A 167 -1.60 17.79 -21.37
C VAL A 167 -1.95 17.21 -20.01
N GLY A 168 -1.91 18.05 -18.97
CA GLY A 168 -2.34 17.70 -17.62
C GLY A 168 -3.66 18.43 -17.28
N PRO A 169 -4.65 17.74 -16.68
CA PRO A 169 -5.84 18.37 -16.13
C PRO A 169 -5.59 19.07 -14.78
#